data_AF-A0A3D4T5Z1-F1
#
_entry.id   AF-A0A3D4T5Z1-F1
#
_cell.length_a   1.000
_cell.length_b   1.000
_cell.length_c   1.000
_cell.angle_alpha   90.00
_cell.angle_beta   90.00
_cell.angle_gamma   90.00
#
_symmetry.space_group_name_H-M   'P 1'
#
loop_
_entity.id
_entity.type
_entity.pdbx_description
1 polymer ?
#
loop_
_entity_poly.entity_id
_entity_poly.type
_entity_poly.pdbx_seq_one_letter_code
_entity_poly.pdbx_strand_id
1 'polypeptide(L)'
;MVKTVKGFKKRDCFGRIEKFLHGTDRTRVCALYGLKRTGKTTLLLQTIAEMSEEEFGKCFYAEMNTENTMAQITRDLEKMFDNGYRYAFIDEVTLMKDFIDSAALFSDIYSMMGMKIVLSGKDSLGFWLARDNELYDRVRMIHTTFIPFREYSRLLGIDSIDEYIRYGGLLSQGELDFENEDVIADDASFRDDESTRKYVDTAISRNIQHSLACCQYGHRFGPLRELYEADELTSAINRIVEDMNHRFLVSVLTRDFVSSDPGITAHNLKNERDLQKRTNILEAIDKKTVTEKLMKLLNIRNKAEQTVEITPSQAARIKEYLKGLDLIVECPIRNAEMGLEKEERILFTQPGMRYCQAQALVYSLMQDETFGQLTEDEKTFITDRILEEVRGRMLEDIVLLETMKALGRNYDVFKYQFATGEYDMLIYGRNERGCAAYEIKHSDKCVSEQSRHLRNENMLSLTTPRFGTLEGRYVLYLGENKDTEDGIAYRNAEQFLKALPEISLTSGLEETESEDETEGMQPTM
;
A
#
# COMPACT_ATOMS: atom_id res chain seq x y z
N MET A 1 -18.43 -4.27 -23.92
CA MET A 1 -17.50 -3.94 -22.82
C MET A 1 -18.23 -3.80 -21.50
N VAL A 2 -19.11 -2.81 -21.29
CA VAL A 2 -19.81 -2.56 -20.01
C VAL A 2 -20.52 -3.77 -19.36
N LYS A 3 -21.02 -4.74 -20.14
CA LYS A 3 -21.64 -5.97 -19.59
C LYS A 3 -20.70 -6.81 -18.72
N THR A 4 -19.37 -6.72 -18.92
CA THR A 4 -18.38 -7.53 -18.18
C THR A 4 -18.21 -7.10 -16.72
N VAL A 5 -18.57 -5.86 -16.38
CA VAL A 5 -18.46 -5.32 -15.02
C VAL A 5 -19.78 -5.33 -14.27
N LYS A 6 -20.84 -5.86 -14.88
CA LYS A 6 -22.18 -5.90 -14.30
C LYS A 6 -22.19 -6.86 -13.11
N GLY A 7 -22.56 -6.36 -11.93
CA GLY A 7 -22.59 -7.12 -10.68
C GLY A 7 -21.29 -7.07 -9.88
N PHE A 8 -20.21 -6.48 -10.42
CA PHE A 8 -19.02 -6.22 -9.64
C PHE A 8 -19.29 -5.12 -8.62
N LYS A 9 -18.79 -5.31 -7.40
CA LYS A 9 -18.81 -4.26 -6.38
C LYS A 9 -17.91 -3.10 -6.84
N LYS A 10 -18.30 -1.88 -6.46
CA LYS A 10 -17.62 -0.64 -6.87
C LYS A 10 -16.53 -0.27 -5.88
N ARG A 11 -15.47 0.37 -6.33
CA ARG A 11 -14.40 0.89 -5.46
C ARG A 11 -14.87 2.07 -4.61
N ASP A 12 -14.20 2.31 -3.49
CA ASP A 12 -14.51 3.45 -2.60
C ASP A 12 -14.29 4.80 -3.31
N CYS A 13 -13.35 4.86 -4.24
CA CYS A 13 -13.09 6.07 -5.03
C CYS A 13 -14.12 6.33 -6.14
N PHE A 14 -15.04 5.38 -6.44
CA PHE A 14 -16.03 5.51 -7.52
C PHE A 14 -16.87 6.79 -7.40
N GLY A 15 -17.36 7.11 -6.20
CA GLY A 15 -18.18 8.31 -5.96
C GLY A 15 -17.45 9.62 -6.27
N ARG A 16 -16.12 9.64 -6.31
CA ARG A 16 -15.34 10.83 -6.70
C ARG A 16 -15.41 11.07 -8.22
N ILE A 17 -15.52 10.00 -9.01
CA ILE A 17 -15.68 10.07 -10.47
C ILE A 17 -17.09 10.59 -10.78
N GLU A 18 -18.11 10.01 -10.16
CA GLU A 18 -19.51 10.46 -10.28
C GLU A 18 -19.67 11.95 -9.94
N LYS A 19 -19.08 12.37 -8.81
CA LYS A 19 -19.10 13.78 -8.40
C LYS A 19 -18.41 14.70 -9.40
N PHE A 20 -17.41 14.22 -10.13
CA PHE A 20 -16.78 14.99 -11.20
C PHE A 20 -17.68 15.09 -12.43
N LEU A 21 -18.26 13.97 -12.88
CA LEU A 21 -19.12 13.90 -14.06
C LEU A 21 -20.35 14.79 -13.92
N HIS A 22 -21.08 14.65 -12.81
CA HIS A 22 -22.30 15.41 -12.55
C HIS A 22 -22.04 16.77 -11.88
N GLY A 23 -20.77 17.10 -11.60
CA GLY A 23 -20.37 18.38 -11.05
C GLY A 23 -20.46 19.53 -12.06
N THR A 24 -20.46 20.76 -11.56
CA THR A 24 -20.49 21.98 -12.40
C THR A 24 -19.14 22.40 -12.96
N ASP A 25 -18.04 21.81 -12.48
CA ASP A 25 -16.68 22.11 -12.97
C ASP A 25 -16.53 21.71 -14.44
N ARG A 26 -16.28 22.70 -15.31
CA ARG A 26 -16.01 22.52 -16.75
C ARG A 26 -14.58 22.92 -17.12
N THR A 27 -13.76 23.23 -16.14
CA THR A 27 -12.39 23.72 -16.36
C THR A 27 -11.34 22.63 -16.21
N ARG A 28 -11.73 21.50 -15.60
CA ARG A 28 -10.82 20.41 -15.26
C ARG A 28 -11.17 19.11 -15.96
N VAL A 29 -10.13 18.33 -16.22
CA VAL A 29 -10.24 16.91 -16.55
C VAL A 29 -10.18 16.07 -15.27
N CYS A 30 -10.66 14.84 -15.31
CA CYS A 30 -10.48 13.86 -14.24
C CYS A 30 -9.41 12.85 -14.66
N ALA A 31 -8.42 12.59 -13.80
CA ALA A 31 -7.38 11.60 -14.05
C ALA A 31 -7.50 10.46 -13.05
N LEU A 32 -7.73 9.25 -13.57
CA LEU A 32 -7.73 8.00 -12.83
C LEU A 32 -6.39 7.30 -13.03
N TYR A 33 -5.57 7.27 -12.00
CA TYR A 33 -4.19 6.79 -12.10
C TYR A 33 -3.84 5.90 -10.92
N GLY A 34 -2.79 5.10 -11.06
CA GLY A 34 -2.32 4.13 -10.07
C GLY A 34 -1.62 2.96 -10.73
N LEU A 35 -1.03 2.08 -9.92
CA LEU A 35 -0.26 0.93 -10.39
C LEU A 35 -1.10 -0.06 -11.21
N LYS A 36 -0.43 -0.96 -11.94
CA LYS A 36 -1.11 -2.01 -12.71
C LYS A 36 -2.01 -2.86 -11.78
N ARG A 37 -3.17 -3.27 -12.29
CA ARG A 37 -4.15 -4.16 -11.63
C ARG A 37 -4.88 -3.59 -10.40
N THR A 38 -5.03 -2.27 -10.36
CA THR A 38 -5.80 -1.55 -9.32
C THR A 38 -7.26 -1.26 -9.71
N GLY A 39 -7.74 -1.83 -10.82
CA GLY A 39 -9.14 -1.71 -11.26
C GLY A 39 -9.52 -0.41 -11.99
N LYS A 40 -8.57 0.30 -12.61
CA LYS A 40 -8.83 1.55 -13.36
C LYS A 40 -9.83 1.35 -14.51
N THR A 41 -9.54 0.44 -15.44
CA THR A 41 -10.45 0.13 -16.57
C THR A 41 -11.81 -0.34 -16.07
N THR A 42 -11.84 -1.18 -15.03
CA THR A 42 -13.08 -1.60 -14.37
C THR A 42 -13.89 -0.40 -13.88
N LEU A 43 -13.25 0.59 -13.25
CA LEU A 43 -13.91 1.80 -12.78
C LEU A 43 -14.48 2.65 -13.94
N LEU A 44 -13.73 2.82 -15.03
CA LEU A 44 -14.24 3.55 -16.19
C LEU A 44 -15.49 2.86 -16.74
N LEU A 45 -15.43 1.55 -16.95
CA LEU A 45 -16.54 0.77 -17.47
C LEU A 45 -17.75 0.77 -16.53
N GLN A 46 -17.52 0.69 -15.21
CA GLN A 46 -18.59 0.82 -14.20
C GLN A 46 -19.23 2.21 -14.24
N THR A 47 -18.42 3.25 -14.43
CA THR A 47 -18.92 4.62 -14.52
C THR A 47 -19.81 4.80 -15.75
N ILE A 48 -19.36 4.30 -16.90
CA ILE A 48 -20.14 4.29 -18.14
C ILE A 48 -21.44 3.46 -17.98
N ALA A 49 -21.40 2.37 -17.20
CA ALA A 49 -22.56 1.52 -16.93
C ALA A 49 -23.71 2.21 -16.19
N GLU A 50 -23.36 3.18 -15.34
CA GLU A 50 -24.30 3.87 -14.45
C GLU A 50 -24.85 5.15 -15.07
N MET A 51 -24.34 5.56 -16.24
CA MET A 51 -24.89 6.67 -17.00
C MET A 51 -26.34 6.41 -17.39
N SER A 52 -27.14 7.48 -17.36
CA SER A 52 -28.49 7.44 -17.94
C SER A 52 -28.42 7.13 -19.44
N GLU A 53 -29.52 6.62 -20.04
CA GLU A 53 -29.55 6.32 -21.48
C GLU A 53 -29.18 7.53 -22.35
N GLU A 54 -29.57 8.73 -21.92
CA GLU A 54 -29.24 9.99 -22.60
C GLU A 54 -27.74 10.29 -22.52
N GLU A 55 -27.14 10.18 -21.33
CA GLU A 55 -25.71 10.43 -21.13
C GLU A 55 -24.85 9.39 -21.84
N PHE A 56 -25.25 8.12 -21.75
CA PHE A 56 -24.62 7.01 -22.46
C PHE A 56 -24.64 7.23 -23.98
N GLY A 57 -25.77 7.72 -24.52
CA GLY A 57 -25.88 8.11 -25.93
C GLY A 57 -24.97 9.27 -26.35
N LYS A 58 -24.46 10.06 -25.38
CA LYS A 58 -23.52 11.17 -25.57
C LYS A 58 -22.11 10.83 -25.08
N CYS A 59 -21.84 9.56 -24.80
CA CYS A 59 -20.56 9.07 -24.27
C CYS A 59 -19.78 8.35 -25.36
N PHE A 60 -18.47 8.56 -25.38
CA PHE A 60 -17.57 7.70 -26.15
C PHE A 60 -16.40 7.21 -25.28
N TYR A 61 -15.88 6.05 -25.66
CA TYR A 61 -14.74 5.40 -25.02
C TYR A 61 -13.64 5.21 -26.07
N ALA A 62 -12.41 5.54 -25.70
CA ALA A 62 -11.23 5.34 -26.53
C ALA A 62 -10.12 4.71 -25.70
N GLU A 63 -9.45 3.70 -26.24
CA GLU A 63 -8.29 3.07 -25.61
C GLU A 63 -7.06 3.42 -26.44
N MET A 64 -6.07 4.05 -25.80
CA MET A 64 -4.86 4.51 -26.47
C MET A 64 -3.80 3.43 -26.49
N ASN A 65 -2.89 3.54 -27.46
CA ASN A 65 -1.68 2.74 -27.58
C ASN A 65 -0.48 3.63 -27.93
N THR A 66 0.70 3.01 -28.08
CA THR A 66 1.97 3.72 -28.32
C THR A 66 2.09 4.40 -29.69
N GLU A 67 1.20 4.11 -30.63
CA GLU A 67 1.14 4.73 -31.96
C GLU A 67 0.20 5.95 -31.99
N ASN A 68 -0.66 6.09 -30.98
CA ASN A 68 -1.54 7.23 -30.87
C ASN A 68 -0.77 8.50 -30.48
N THR A 69 -1.29 9.64 -30.95
CA THR A 69 -0.72 10.97 -30.71
C THR A 69 -1.81 11.93 -30.25
N MET A 70 -1.41 12.98 -29.53
CA MET A 70 -2.32 14.02 -29.09
C MET A 70 -3.09 14.63 -30.27
N ALA A 71 -2.43 14.86 -31.41
CA ALA A 71 -3.06 15.41 -32.61
C ALA A 71 -4.13 14.50 -33.24
N GLN A 72 -4.09 13.20 -33.02
CA GLN A 72 -5.14 12.28 -33.47
C GLN A 72 -6.35 12.37 -32.54
N ILE A 73 -6.13 12.24 -31.23
CA ILE A 73 -7.22 12.24 -30.26
C ILE A 73 -7.95 13.58 -30.18
N THR A 74 -7.24 14.71 -30.37
CA THR A 74 -7.87 16.04 -30.41
C THR A 74 -8.79 16.20 -31.63
N ARG A 75 -8.35 15.74 -32.81
CA ARG A 75 -9.21 15.72 -34.01
C ARG A 75 -10.44 14.84 -33.83
N ASP A 76 -10.30 13.72 -33.12
CA ASP A 76 -11.42 12.85 -32.84
C ASP A 76 -12.35 13.46 -31.78
N LEU A 77 -11.81 14.12 -30.75
CA LEU A 77 -12.59 14.88 -29.77
C LEU A 77 -13.42 16.00 -30.41
N GLU A 78 -12.85 16.76 -31.36
CA GLU A 78 -13.58 17.78 -32.13
C GLU A 78 -14.77 17.16 -32.88
N LYS A 79 -14.52 16.09 -33.65
CA LYS A 79 -15.59 15.39 -34.38
C LYS A 79 -16.66 14.85 -33.44
N MET A 80 -16.27 14.27 -32.30
CA MET A 80 -17.22 13.73 -31.33
C MET A 80 -18.04 14.86 -30.71
N PHE A 81 -17.42 15.99 -30.36
CA PHE A 81 -18.13 17.15 -29.84
C PHE A 81 -19.17 17.69 -30.83
N ASP A 82 -18.80 17.83 -32.11
CA ASP A 82 -19.69 18.31 -33.17
C ASP A 82 -20.87 17.35 -33.41
N ASN A 83 -20.64 16.04 -33.22
CA ASN A 83 -21.68 15.02 -33.27
C ASN A 83 -22.52 14.90 -31.99
N GLY A 84 -22.35 15.81 -31.03
CA GLY A 84 -23.18 15.87 -29.82
C GLY A 84 -22.67 15.05 -28.63
N TYR A 85 -21.52 14.39 -28.75
CA TYR A 85 -20.91 13.71 -27.60
C TYR A 85 -20.38 14.72 -26.58
N ARG A 86 -20.56 14.42 -25.31
CA ARG A 86 -20.21 15.29 -24.18
C ARG A 86 -19.38 14.60 -23.11
N TYR A 87 -19.35 13.27 -23.09
CA TYR A 87 -18.54 12.50 -22.15
C TYR A 87 -17.47 11.71 -22.91
N ALA A 88 -16.22 11.87 -22.49
CA ALA A 88 -15.06 11.20 -23.07
C ALA A 88 -14.33 10.39 -22.00
N PHE A 89 -14.21 9.08 -22.23
CA PHE A 89 -13.39 8.19 -21.42
C PHE A 89 -12.20 7.73 -22.26
N ILE A 90 -11.00 8.16 -21.88
CA ILE A 90 -9.76 7.89 -22.62
C ILE A 90 -8.88 7.01 -21.74
N ASP A 91 -8.85 5.72 -22.05
CA ASP A 91 -8.04 4.72 -21.33
C ASP A 91 -6.61 4.65 -21.88
N GLU A 92 -5.68 4.31 -21.00
CA GLU A 92 -4.23 4.21 -21.25
C GLU A 92 -3.61 5.42 -21.96
N VAL A 93 -4.10 6.63 -21.64
CA VAL A 93 -3.64 7.91 -22.23
C VAL A 93 -2.13 8.10 -22.10
N THR A 94 -1.54 7.53 -21.05
CA THR A 94 -0.10 7.62 -20.75
C THR A 94 0.78 6.82 -21.71
N LEU A 95 0.22 5.98 -22.58
CA LEU A 95 0.97 5.31 -23.65
C LEU A 95 1.32 6.25 -24.81
N MET A 96 0.61 7.38 -24.95
CA MET A 96 0.93 8.38 -25.95
C MET A 96 2.20 9.14 -25.55
N LYS A 97 3.18 9.16 -26.44
CA LYS A 97 4.49 9.77 -26.18
C LYS A 97 4.44 11.27 -25.92
N ASP A 98 3.46 11.96 -26.50
CA ASP A 98 3.26 13.40 -26.38
C ASP A 98 2.22 13.78 -25.32
N PHE A 99 1.73 12.82 -24.52
CA PHE A 99 0.73 13.07 -23.47
C PHE A 99 1.21 14.10 -22.45
N ILE A 100 2.37 13.85 -21.82
CA ILE A 100 2.84 14.66 -20.68
C ILE A 100 2.97 16.13 -21.05
N ASP A 101 3.49 16.40 -22.24
CA ASP A 101 3.79 17.75 -22.72
C ASP A 101 2.62 18.42 -23.45
N SER A 102 1.50 17.71 -23.69
CA SER A 102 0.35 18.26 -24.44
C SER A 102 -0.99 18.08 -23.73
N ALA A 103 -0.99 17.57 -22.50
CA ALA A 103 -2.20 17.21 -21.77
C ALA A 103 -3.15 18.39 -21.52
N ALA A 104 -2.64 19.63 -21.48
CA ALA A 104 -3.42 20.86 -21.34
C ALA A 104 -4.53 20.99 -22.40
N LEU A 105 -4.35 20.42 -23.59
CA LEU A 105 -5.35 20.49 -24.66
C LEU A 105 -6.70 19.88 -24.23
N PHE A 106 -6.69 18.84 -23.39
CA PHE A 106 -7.92 18.24 -22.88
C PHE A 106 -8.71 19.22 -21.99
N SER A 107 -8.03 20.00 -21.14
CA SER A 107 -8.70 20.97 -20.27
C SER A 107 -9.05 22.26 -21.00
N ASP A 108 -8.08 22.85 -21.70
CA ASP A 108 -8.14 24.23 -22.18
C ASP A 108 -9.07 24.41 -23.37
N ILE A 109 -9.28 23.35 -24.14
CA ILE A 109 -10.15 23.35 -25.30
C ILE A 109 -11.42 22.58 -24.95
N TYR A 110 -11.30 21.27 -24.78
CA TYR A 110 -12.46 20.38 -24.79
C TYR A 110 -13.29 20.43 -23.51
N SER A 111 -12.65 20.51 -22.35
CA SER A 111 -13.39 20.68 -21.10
C SER A 111 -14.10 22.04 -21.08
N MET A 112 -13.42 23.11 -21.52
CA MET A 112 -14.01 24.45 -21.65
C MET A 112 -15.18 24.52 -22.65
N MET A 113 -15.13 23.73 -23.73
CA MET A 113 -16.26 23.57 -24.66
C MET A 113 -17.47 22.84 -24.03
N GLY A 114 -17.30 22.29 -22.83
CA GLY A 114 -18.37 21.66 -22.05
C GLY A 114 -18.26 20.14 -21.97
N MET A 115 -17.21 19.52 -22.53
CA MET A 115 -17.00 18.09 -22.39
C MET A 115 -16.59 17.71 -20.96
N LYS A 116 -16.95 16.49 -20.55
CA LYS A 116 -16.45 15.84 -19.34
C LYS A 116 -15.47 14.77 -19.77
N ILE A 117 -14.19 14.97 -19.43
CA ILE A 117 -13.12 14.06 -19.85
C ILE A 117 -12.57 13.33 -18.64
N VAL A 118 -12.58 12.00 -18.71
CA VAL A 118 -11.94 11.10 -17.75
C VAL A 118 -10.78 10.40 -18.46
N LEU A 119 -9.58 10.65 -17.96
CA LEU A 119 -8.32 10.08 -18.43
C LEU A 119 -7.91 8.94 -17.52
N SER A 120 -7.31 7.91 -18.07
CA SER A 120 -6.83 6.74 -17.33
C SER A 120 -5.47 6.27 -17.83
N GLY A 121 -4.69 5.65 -16.95
CA GLY A 121 -3.42 5.05 -17.32
C GLY A 121 -2.71 4.36 -16.16
N LYS A 122 -1.88 3.37 -16.51
CA LYS A 122 -1.05 2.61 -15.57
C LYS A 122 0.21 3.37 -15.13
N ASP A 123 0.66 4.34 -15.93
CA ASP A 123 1.84 5.14 -15.61
C ASP A 123 1.47 6.30 -14.68
N SER A 124 1.60 6.05 -13.38
CA SER A 124 1.28 7.03 -12.35
C SER A 124 2.25 8.20 -12.32
N LEU A 125 3.51 8.00 -12.74
CA LEU A 125 4.49 9.07 -12.84
C LEU A 125 4.11 10.02 -13.98
N GLY A 126 3.57 9.50 -15.08
CA GLY A 126 3.20 10.31 -16.24
C GLY A 126 2.12 11.32 -15.90
N PHE A 127 1.09 10.90 -15.16
CA PHE A 127 0.07 11.82 -14.64
C PHE A 127 0.61 12.80 -13.61
N TRP A 128 1.53 12.38 -12.75
CA TRP A 128 2.16 13.27 -11.78
C TRP A 128 2.99 14.36 -12.48
N LEU A 129 3.77 13.99 -13.51
CA LEU A 129 4.53 14.91 -14.35
C LEU A 129 3.62 15.84 -15.16
N ALA A 130 2.54 15.31 -15.73
CA ALA A 130 1.57 16.12 -16.47
C ALA A 130 0.87 17.13 -15.53
N ARG A 131 0.48 16.72 -14.32
CA ARG A 131 -0.13 17.60 -13.31
C ARG A 131 0.81 18.73 -12.88
N ASP A 132 2.08 18.44 -12.68
CA ASP A 132 3.04 19.45 -12.19
C ASP A 132 3.51 20.39 -13.32
N ASN A 133 3.18 20.10 -14.57
CA ASN A 133 3.45 20.93 -15.74
C ASN A 133 2.14 21.41 -16.42
N GLU A 134 1.67 20.68 -17.43
CA GLU A 134 0.57 21.08 -18.33
C GLU A 134 -0.82 21.11 -17.69
N LEU A 135 -1.06 20.26 -16.70
CA LEU A 135 -2.36 20.08 -16.04
C LEU A 135 -2.44 20.77 -14.66
N TYR A 136 -1.53 21.69 -14.35
CA TYR A 136 -1.51 22.37 -13.05
C TYR A 136 -2.84 23.09 -12.75
N ASP A 137 -3.47 22.78 -11.61
CA ASP A 137 -4.82 23.19 -11.21
C ASP A 137 -5.97 22.84 -12.18
N ARG A 138 -5.67 22.12 -13.28
CA ARG A 138 -6.59 21.74 -14.37
C ARG A 138 -6.98 20.26 -14.36
N VAL A 139 -6.53 19.51 -13.36
CA VAL A 139 -6.86 18.09 -13.23
C VAL A 139 -7.36 17.76 -11.83
N ARG A 140 -8.39 16.93 -11.77
CA ARG A 140 -8.84 16.25 -10.56
C ARG A 140 -8.23 14.85 -10.52
N MET A 141 -7.25 14.68 -9.65
CA MET A 141 -6.50 13.43 -9.48
C MET A 141 -7.27 12.45 -8.59
N ILE A 142 -7.52 11.24 -9.09
CA ILE A 142 -8.09 10.11 -8.35
C ILE A 142 -7.09 8.95 -8.41
N HIS A 143 -6.43 8.71 -7.27
CA HIS A 143 -5.47 7.62 -7.13
C HIS A 143 -6.19 6.29 -6.85
N THR A 144 -5.64 5.20 -7.38
CA THR A 144 -6.19 3.85 -7.28
C THR A 144 -5.24 2.84 -6.65
N THR A 145 -3.97 3.17 -6.41
CA THR A 145 -2.98 2.20 -5.90
C THR A 145 -3.32 1.68 -4.51
N PHE A 146 -3.68 2.56 -3.59
CA PHE A 146 -4.08 2.13 -2.26
C PHE A 146 -5.49 1.53 -2.30
N ILE A 147 -5.59 0.28 -1.82
CA ILE A 147 -6.85 -0.46 -1.62
C ILE A 147 -6.82 -0.92 -0.16
N PRO A 148 -7.56 -0.27 0.76
CA PRO A 148 -7.57 -0.67 2.16
C PRO A 148 -8.18 -2.07 2.33
N PHE A 149 -7.84 -2.75 3.42
CA PHE A 149 -8.32 -4.09 3.77
C PHE A 149 -9.85 -4.17 3.70
N ARG A 150 -10.55 -3.16 4.21
CA ARG A 150 -12.02 -3.08 4.15
C ARG A 150 -12.54 -3.09 2.71
N GLU A 151 -11.91 -2.33 1.82
CA GLU A 151 -12.27 -2.30 0.40
C GLU A 151 -11.94 -3.64 -0.26
N TYR A 152 -10.74 -4.18 -0.01
CA TYR A 152 -10.30 -5.48 -0.51
C TYR A 152 -11.26 -6.61 -0.12
N SER A 153 -11.57 -6.75 1.17
CA SER A 153 -12.51 -7.74 1.69
C SER A 153 -13.88 -7.58 1.03
N ARG A 154 -14.40 -6.35 0.96
CA ARG A 154 -15.70 -6.09 0.33
C ARG A 154 -15.69 -6.49 -1.14
N LEU A 155 -14.66 -6.10 -1.90
CA LEU A 155 -14.58 -6.32 -3.35
C LEU A 155 -14.37 -7.79 -3.72
N LEU A 156 -13.50 -8.50 -3.01
CA LEU A 156 -13.09 -9.86 -3.35
C LEU A 156 -13.80 -10.94 -2.53
N GLY A 157 -14.45 -10.57 -1.41
CA GLY A 157 -15.09 -11.52 -0.49
C GLY A 157 -14.09 -12.27 0.40
N ILE A 158 -12.92 -11.69 0.65
CA ILE A 158 -11.82 -12.31 1.39
C ILE A 158 -11.63 -11.57 2.71
N ASP A 159 -12.07 -12.18 3.79
CA ASP A 159 -11.94 -11.68 5.16
C ASP A 159 -10.73 -12.32 5.86
N SER A 160 -9.53 -12.11 5.31
CA SER A 160 -8.28 -12.63 5.90
C SER A 160 -7.15 -11.62 5.73
N ILE A 161 -6.61 -11.15 6.84
CA ILE A 161 -5.46 -10.25 6.85
C ILE A 161 -4.20 -10.92 6.29
N ASP A 162 -4.09 -12.24 6.43
CA ASP A 162 -2.97 -13.00 5.86
C ASP A 162 -3.03 -13.03 4.34
N GLU A 163 -4.23 -13.20 3.77
CA GLU A 163 -4.44 -13.10 2.32
C GLU A 163 -4.22 -11.67 1.81
N TYR A 164 -4.64 -10.67 2.58
CA TYR A 164 -4.35 -9.28 2.26
C TYR A 164 -2.84 -8.96 2.37
N ILE A 165 -2.11 -9.54 3.31
CA ILE A 165 -0.65 -9.39 3.38
C ILE A 165 0.02 -9.98 2.13
N ARG A 166 -0.49 -11.09 1.61
CA ARG A 166 0.04 -11.78 0.42
C ARG A 166 -0.28 -11.05 -0.89
N TYR A 167 -1.51 -10.61 -1.06
CA TYR A 167 -2.04 -10.16 -2.37
C TYR A 167 -2.62 -8.74 -2.35
N GLY A 168 -2.66 -8.12 -1.17
CA GLY A 168 -3.21 -6.78 -0.98
C GLY A 168 -2.51 -5.75 -1.86
N GLY A 169 -3.31 -4.79 -2.35
CA GLY A 169 -2.88 -3.79 -3.32
C GLY A 169 -3.17 -4.15 -4.79
N LEU A 170 -3.60 -5.39 -5.07
CA LEU A 170 -4.11 -5.84 -6.37
C LEU A 170 -5.58 -6.30 -6.29
N LEU A 171 -6.32 -6.22 -7.41
CA LEU A 171 -7.72 -6.66 -7.51
C LEU A 171 -7.92 -7.92 -8.37
N SER A 172 -6.86 -8.67 -8.65
CA SER A 172 -6.96 -9.88 -9.47
C SER A 172 -7.58 -11.03 -8.67
N GLN A 173 -8.80 -11.46 -9.03
CA GLN A 173 -9.44 -12.67 -8.48
C GLN A 173 -8.72 -13.98 -8.85
N GLY A 174 -7.90 -13.98 -9.91
CA GLY A 174 -7.29 -15.19 -10.47
C GLY A 174 -6.06 -15.75 -9.74
N GLU A 175 -5.69 -15.19 -8.59
CA GLU A 175 -4.50 -15.62 -7.82
C GLU A 175 -4.83 -16.59 -6.68
N LEU A 176 -6.10 -16.93 -6.47
CA LEU A 176 -6.57 -17.78 -5.34
C LEU A 176 -6.94 -19.20 -5.75
N ASP A 177 -6.96 -19.51 -7.05
CA ASP A 177 -7.28 -20.84 -7.57
C ASP A 177 -5.98 -21.66 -7.68
N PHE A 178 -5.46 -22.11 -6.53
CA PHE A 178 -4.23 -22.92 -6.46
C PHE A 178 -4.35 -24.28 -7.18
N GLU A 179 -5.55 -24.68 -7.60
CA GLU A 179 -5.84 -26.01 -8.18
C GLU A 179 -5.93 -26.03 -9.71
N ASN A 180 -5.91 -24.88 -10.40
CA ASN A 180 -5.94 -24.82 -11.86
C ASN A 180 -4.55 -24.55 -12.45
N GLU A 181 -3.79 -25.62 -12.70
CA GLU A 181 -2.49 -25.54 -13.42
C GLU A 181 -2.62 -24.95 -14.84
N ASP A 182 -3.82 -24.93 -15.41
CA ASP A 182 -4.09 -24.43 -16.77
C ASP A 182 -4.44 -22.92 -16.84
N VAL A 183 -4.50 -22.20 -15.70
CA VAL A 183 -4.51 -20.71 -15.67
C VAL A 183 -3.10 -20.16 -15.33
N ILE A 184 -2.08 -21.03 -15.36
CA ILE A 184 -0.68 -20.65 -15.23
C ILE A 184 -0.18 -20.10 -16.56
N ALA A 185 -0.41 -18.81 -16.80
CA ALA A 185 0.21 -18.11 -17.91
C ALA A 185 0.41 -16.64 -17.56
N ASP A 186 1.63 -16.27 -17.19
CA ASP A 186 2.16 -14.90 -17.29
C ASP A 186 1.48 -13.79 -16.43
N ASP A 187 0.38 -14.12 -15.74
CA ASP A 187 -0.58 -13.16 -15.16
C ASP A 187 -0.75 -13.23 -13.62
N ALA A 188 -0.11 -14.15 -12.89
CA ALA A 188 -0.07 -14.10 -11.42
C ALA A 188 0.99 -13.09 -10.96
N SER A 189 0.64 -12.11 -10.12
CA SER A 189 1.57 -11.25 -9.39
C SER A 189 1.65 -11.69 -7.92
N PHE A 190 2.79 -11.44 -7.28
CA PHE A 190 3.01 -11.77 -5.87
C PHE A 190 2.81 -13.25 -5.49
N ARG A 191 2.94 -14.16 -6.47
CA ARG A 191 2.91 -15.60 -6.20
C ARG A 191 4.25 -16.11 -5.68
N ASP A 192 5.32 -15.59 -6.26
CA ASP A 192 6.72 -15.98 -6.03
C ASP A 192 7.65 -14.80 -6.35
N ASP A 193 8.96 -15.00 -6.18
CA ASP A 193 9.96 -13.97 -6.45
C ASP A 193 10.03 -13.59 -7.94
N GLU A 194 9.83 -14.53 -8.87
CA GLU A 194 9.88 -14.28 -10.31
C GLU A 194 8.70 -13.40 -10.76
N SER A 195 7.47 -13.75 -10.38
CA SER A 195 6.26 -12.98 -10.66
C SER A 195 6.29 -11.60 -10.00
N THR A 196 6.82 -11.50 -8.78
CA THR A 196 7.04 -10.23 -8.08
C THR A 196 8.06 -9.37 -8.81
N ARG A 197 9.20 -9.95 -9.21
CA ARG A 197 10.22 -9.26 -10.00
C ARG A 197 9.66 -8.76 -11.31
N LYS A 198 8.88 -9.59 -12.01
CA LYS A 198 8.18 -9.20 -13.25
C LYS A 198 7.22 -8.04 -12.98
N TYR A 199 6.49 -8.04 -11.87
CA TYR A 199 5.63 -6.92 -11.49
C TYR A 199 6.43 -5.65 -11.21
N VAL A 200 7.50 -5.70 -10.40
CA VAL A 200 8.33 -4.51 -10.11
C VAL A 200 8.93 -3.95 -11.40
N ASP A 201 9.52 -4.80 -12.23
CA ASP A 201 10.12 -4.38 -13.49
C ASP A 201 9.08 -3.76 -14.43
N THR A 202 7.94 -4.43 -14.64
CA THR A 202 6.94 -3.99 -15.63
C THR A 202 6.00 -2.89 -15.15
N ALA A 203 5.54 -2.94 -13.90
CA ALA A 203 4.54 -2.03 -13.35
C ALA A 203 5.16 -0.79 -12.68
N ILE A 204 6.45 -0.83 -12.29
CA ILE A 204 7.12 0.27 -11.61
C ILE A 204 8.31 0.76 -12.44
N SER A 205 9.37 -0.05 -12.63
CA SER A 205 10.62 0.41 -13.25
C SER A 205 10.44 0.89 -14.70
N ARG A 206 9.81 0.08 -15.56
CA ARG A 206 9.57 0.45 -16.97
C ARG A 206 8.60 1.61 -17.13
N ASN A 207 7.57 1.70 -16.28
CA ASN A 207 6.64 2.83 -16.31
C ASN A 207 7.34 4.14 -15.93
N ILE A 208 8.19 4.11 -14.89
CA ILE A 208 9.01 5.26 -14.52
C ILE A 208 9.83 5.73 -15.71
N GLN A 209 10.54 4.84 -16.40
CA GLN A 209 11.30 5.26 -17.56
C GLN A 209 10.46 5.81 -18.70
N HIS A 210 9.35 5.13 -19.00
CA HIS A 210 8.47 5.51 -20.09
C HIS A 210 8.04 6.97 -19.88
N SER A 211 7.59 7.29 -18.67
CA SER A 211 7.35 8.65 -18.20
C SER A 211 8.51 9.62 -18.43
N LEU A 212 9.73 9.23 -18.03
CA LEU A 212 10.89 10.09 -18.16
C LEU A 212 11.31 10.32 -19.62
N ALA A 213 11.12 9.33 -20.49
CA ALA A 213 11.41 9.44 -21.92
C ALA A 213 10.38 10.30 -22.67
N CYS A 214 9.13 10.31 -22.20
CA CYS A 214 8.02 11.04 -22.81
C CYS A 214 7.85 12.47 -22.29
N CYS A 215 8.68 12.91 -21.34
CA CYS A 215 8.63 14.25 -20.78
C CYS A 215 9.77 15.11 -21.35
N GLN A 216 9.48 16.27 -21.95
CA GLN A 216 10.51 17.22 -22.43
C GLN A 216 11.47 17.65 -21.30
N TYR A 217 10.94 17.81 -20.09
CA TYR A 217 11.73 18.08 -18.88
C TYR A 217 12.26 16.82 -18.19
N GLY A 218 12.09 15.64 -18.78
CA GLY A 218 12.53 14.33 -18.28
C GLY A 218 14.01 14.28 -17.94
N HIS A 219 14.85 15.09 -18.61
CA HIS A 219 16.27 15.24 -18.27
C HIS A 219 16.52 15.79 -16.85
N ARG A 220 15.59 16.57 -16.28
CA ARG A 220 15.68 17.05 -14.88
C ARG A 220 15.58 15.92 -13.86
N PHE A 221 15.07 14.77 -14.28
CA PHE A 221 14.92 13.53 -13.53
C PHE A 221 16.08 12.55 -13.79
N GLY A 222 17.22 13.08 -14.27
CA GLY A 222 18.48 12.38 -14.54
C GLY A 222 18.82 11.23 -13.59
N PRO A 223 18.67 11.37 -12.26
CA PRO A 223 19.01 10.28 -11.32
C PRO A 223 18.25 8.96 -11.51
N LEU A 224 16.94 9.01 -11.76
CA LEU A 224 16.16 7.80 -12.03
C LEU A 224 16.51 7.20 -13.39
N ARG A 225 16.77 8.08 -14.36
CA ARG A 225 17.13 7.69 -15.72
C ARG A 225 18.50 7.02 -15.75
N GLU A 226 19.50 7.59 -15.08
CA GLU A 226 20.84 7.02 -14.89
C GLU A 226 20.76 5.63 -14.25
N LEU A 227 20.03 5.52 -13.14
CA LEU A 227 19.83 4.24 -12.46
C LEU A 227 19.15 3.21 -13.37
N TYR A 228 18.15 3.62 -14.16
CA TYR A 228 17.57 2.67 -15.09
C TYR A 228 18.53 2.30 -16.22
N GLU A 229 19.18 3.28 -16.87
CA GLU A 229 20.08 3.03 -18.01
C GLU A 229 21.23 2.09 -17.63
N ALA A 230 21.61 2.07 -16.35
CA ALA A 230 22.54 1.12 -15.75
C ALA A 230 21.92 -0.22 -15.29
N ASP A 231 20.60 -0.41 -15.45
CA ASP A 231 19.81 -1.55 -14.96
C ASP A 231 19.84 -1.69 -13.41
N GLU A 232 19.94 -0.57 -12.69
CA GLU A 232 20.09 -0.47 -11.24
C GLU A 232 18.81 0.03 -10.52
N LEU A 233 17.81 0.54 -11.23
CA LEU A 233 16.58 1.06 -10.63
C LEU A 233 15.76 -0.02 -9.90
N THR A 234 15.61 -1.20 -10.51
CA THR A 234 14.90 -2.34 -9.89
C THR A 234 15.60 -2.80 -8.61
N SER A 235 16.95 -2.82 -8.61
CA SER A 235 17.76 -3.08 -7.42
C SER A 235 17.49 -2.05 -6.33
N ALA A 236 17.49 -0.75 -6.66
CA ALA A 236 17.22 0.32 -5.70
C ALA A 236 15.84 0.18 -5.06
N ILE A 237 14.80 -0.09 -5.85
CA ILE A 237 13.42 -0.29 -5.35
C ILE A 237 13.36 -1.52 -4.45
N ASN A 238 13.92 -2.66 -4.85
CA ASN A 238 13.87 -3.88 -4.05
C ASN A 238 14.62 -3.75 -2.72
N ARG A 239 15.72 -2.98 -2.69
CA ARG A 239 16.42 -2.63 -1.44
C ARG A 239 15.57 -1.77 -0.51
N ILE A 240 14.82 -0.81 -1.05
CA ILE A 240 13.91 0.05 -0.26
C ILE A 240 12.75 -0.77 0.33
N VAL A 241 12.22 -1.72 -0.44
CA VAL A 241 11.13 -2.61 0.03
C VAL A 241 11.63 -3.56 1.11
N GLU A 242 12.85 -4.10 1.03
CA GLU A 242 13.33 -5.05 2.06
C GLU A 242 13.65 -4.34 3.37
N ASP A 243 14.31 -3.17 3.28
CA ASP A 243 14.76 -2.37 4.43
C ASP A 243 13.64 -1.51 5.02
N MET A 244 12.38 -1.93 4.86
CA MET A 244 11.14 -1.21 5.17
C MET A 244 10.95 -0.78 6.64
N ASN A 245 11.92 -1.01 7.50
CA ASN A 245 11.87 -0.60 8.91
C ASN A 245 12.95 0.40 9.30
N HIS A 246 13.75 0.89 8.35
CA HIS A 246 14.78 1.89 8.62
C HIS A 246 14.75 3.05 7.60
N ARG A 247 15.19 4.23 8.08
CA ARG A 247 15.22 5.52 7.40
C ARG A 247 15.52 5.39 5.90
N PHE A 248 14.85 6.18 5.04
CA PHE A 248 15.21 6.30 3.61
C PHE A 248 16.54 7.04 3.48
N LEU A 249 17.60 6.33 3.79
CA LEU A 249 18.94 6.85 3.81
C LEU A 249 19.63 6.45 2.53
N VAL A 250 20.54 7.31 2.09
CA VAL A 250 21.58 6.92 1.13
C VAL A 250 22.27 5.62 1.55
N SER A 251 22.42 5.37 2.87
CA SER A 251 23.00 4.12 3.36
C SER A 251 22.20 2.88 2.93
N VAL A 252 20.88 2.94 2.84
CA VAL A 252 20.05 1.80 2.35
C VAL A 252 20.45 1.43 0.92
N LEU A 253 20.74 2.43 0.09
CA LEU A 253 21.09 2.25 -1.32
C LEU A 253 22.58 1.96 -1.55
N THR A 254 23.46 2.25 -0.59
CA THR A 254 24.93 2.24 -0.78
C THR A 254 25.70 1.26 0.10
N ARG A 255 25.13 0.75 1.21
CA ARG A 255 25.77 -0.26 2.06
C ARG A 255 25.73 -1.64 1.41
N ASP A 256 26.49 -2.61 1.91
CA ASP A 256 26.30 -3.99 1.49
C ASP A 256 24.96 -4.51 2.04
N PHE A 257 24.17 -5.12 1.17
CA PHE A 257 22.87 -5.66 1.48
C PHE A 257 23.01 -6.83 2.45
N VAL A 258 22.21 -6.79 3.51
CA VAL A 258 22.05 -7.88 4.49
C VAL A 258 20.60 -7.87 4.90
N SER A 259 19.90 -8.99 4.71
CA SER A 259 18.52 -9.08 5.15
C SER A 259 18.44 -9.04 6.68
N SER A 260 17.54 -8.22 7.20
CA SER A 260 17.33 -8.07 8.64
C SER A 260 16.50 -9.22 9.23
N ASP A 261 15.64 -9.84 8.43
CA ASP A 261 14.66 -10.84 8.88
C ASP A 261 15.30 -12.04 9.59
N PRO A 262 16.36 -12.72 9.05
CA PRO A 262 16.98 -13.85 9.75
C PRO A 262 17.64 -13.45 11.07
N GLY A 263 18.15 -12.21 11.17
CA GLY A 263 18.80 -11.71 12.37
C GLY A 263 17.81 -11.49 13.50
N ILE A 264 16.64 -10.94 13.18
CA ILE A 264 15.55 -10.74 14.14
C ILE A 264 15.04 -12.10 14.63
N THR A 265 14.77 -13.03 13.70
CA THR A 265 14.27 -14.36 14.07
C THR A 265 15.27 -15.15 14.87
N ALA A 266 16.56 -15.09 14.52
CA ALA A 266 17.63 -15.73 15.31
C ALA A 266 17.66 -15.21 16.76
N HIS A 267 17.53 -13.89 16.94
CA HIS A 267 17.51 -13.28 18.27
C HIS A 267 16.29 -13.75 19.08
N ASN A 268 15.11 -13.81 18.46
CA ASN A 268 13.87 -14.22 19.12
C ASN A 268 13.88 -15.71 19.47
N LEU A 269 14.28 -16.59 18.54
CA LEU A 269 14.41 -18.04 18.79
C LEU A 269 15.43 -18.36 19.89
N LYS A 270 16.52 -17.58 19.99
CA LYS A 270 17.51 -17.71 21.07
C LYS A 270 16.96 -17.33 22.44
N ASN A 271 16.03 -16.38 22.47
CA ASN A 271 15.40 -15.86 23.69
C ASN A 271 14.00 -16.47 23.96
N GLU A 272 13.63 -17.49 23.20
CA GLU A 272 12.36 -18.21 23.36
C GLU A 272 12.26 -18.82 24.76
N ARG A 273 11.12 -18.60 25.42
CA ARG A 273 10.84 -19.06 26.79
C ARG A 273 10.54 -20.55 26.80
N ASP A 274 9.88 -21.02 25.75
CA ASP A 274 9.63 -22.45 25.54
C ASP A 274 10.94 -23.14 25.13
N LEU A 275 11.53 -23.87 26.08
CA LEU A 275 12.81 -24.57 25.88
C LEU A 275 12.77 -25.57 24.73
N GLN A 276 11.59 -26.09 24.35
CA GLN A 276 11.46 -27.01 23.22
C GLN A 276 11.53 -26.29 21.86
N LYS A 277 11.23 -24.99 21.83
CA LYS A 277 11.23 -24.14 20.62
C LYS A 277 12.51 -23.32 20.47
N ARG A 278 13.32 -23.27 21.53
CA ARG A 278 14.57 -22.51 21.56
C ARG A 278 15.61 -23.17 20.67
N THR A 279 16.14 -22.43 19.70
CA THR A 279 17.19 -22.90 18.78
C THR A 279 18.13 -21.76 18.38
N ASN A 280 19.38 -22.11 18.05
CA ASN A 280 20.41 -21.18 17.58
C ASN A 280 20.83 -21.45 16.12
N ILE A 281 20.06 -22.25 15.38
CA ILE A 281 20.50 -22.73 14.07
C ILE A 281 20.68 -21.61 13.04
N LEU A 282 19.87 -20.54 13.10
CA LEU A 282 20.05 -19.35 12.27
C LEU A 282 21.34 -18.57 12.58
N GLU A 283 22.05 -18.87 13.68
CA GLU A 283 23.41 -18.35 13.92
C GLU A 283 24.48 -19.21 13.22
N ALA A 284 24.19 -20.48 12.93
CA ALA A 284 25.12 -21.43 12.33
C ALA A 284 25.07 -21.48 10.79
N ILE A 285 24.01 -20.95 10.16
CA ILE A 285 23.89 -20.88 8.70
C ILE A 285 24.96 -19.98 8.07
N ASP A 286 25.32 -20.27 6.83
CA ASP A 286 26.15 -19.37 6.04
C ASP A 286 25.31 -18.17 5.55
N LYS A 287 25.20 -17.16 6.43
CA LYS A 287 24.47 -15.91 6.16
C LYS A 287 24.96 -15.22 4.90
N LYS A 288 26.24 -15.36 4.55
CA LYS A 288 26.80 -14.72 3.36
C LYS A 288 26.24 -15.38 2.11
N THR A 289 26.31 -16.70 2.01
CA THR A 289 25.77 -17.45 0.87
C THR A 289 24.26 -17.26 0.72
N VAL A 290 23.51 -17.29 1.83
CA VAL A 290 22.05 -17.03 1.83
C VAL A 290 21.75 -15.61 1.32
N THR A 291 22.52 -14.62 1.76
CA THR A 291 22.35 -13.23 1.33
C THR A 291 22.69 -13.05 -0.15
N GLU A 292 23.79 -13.64 -0.65
CA GLU A 292 24.18 -13.57 -2.06
C GLU A 292 23.14 -14.23 -2.98
N LYS A 293 22.55 -15.36 -2.56
CA LYS A 293 21.44 -16.00 -3.27
C LYS A 293 20.19 -15.12 -3.28
N LEU A 294 19.81 -14.58 -2.12
CA LEU A 294 18.67 -13.67 -2.00
C LEU A 294 18.84 -12.43 -2.89
N MET A 295 20.04 -11.85 -2.93
CA MET A 295 20.35 -10.73 -3.80
C MET A 295 20.12 -11.07 -5.28
N LYS A 296 20.51 -12.28 -5.72
CA LYS A 296 20.26 -12.73 -7.10
C LYS A 296 18.77 -12.87 -7.40
N LEU A 297 18.00 -13.49 -6.50
CA LEU A 297 16.54 -13.65 -6.65
C LEU A 297 15.84 -12.29 -6.74
N LEU A 298 16.21 -11.37 -5.86
CA LEU A 298 15.63 -10.03 -5.78
C LEU A 298 16.28 -9.01 -6.74
N ASN A 299 17.23 -9.42 -7.58
CA ASN A 299 18.00 -8.51 -8.44
C ASN A 299 18.57 -7.30 -7.68
N ILE A 300 19.07 -7.53 -6.47
CA ILE A 300 19.71 -6.52 -5.62
C ILE A 300 21.20 -6.51 -5.91
N ARG A 301 21.75 -5.32 -6.10
CA ARG A 301 23.18 -5.07 -6.37
C ARG A 301 23.84 -4.37 -5.19
N ASN A 302 25.03 -4.81 -4.82
CA ASN A 302 25.89 -4.11 -3.86
C ASN A 302 26.74 -3.03 -4.52
N LYS A 303 27.38 -2.18 -3.72
CA LYS A 303 28.17 -1.05 -4.21
C LYS A 303 29.25 -1.46 -5.21
N ALA A 304 29.85 -2.64 -5.05
CA ALA A 304 30.86 -3.17 -5.98
C ALA A 304 30.29 -3.50 -7.38
N GLU A 305 28.98 -3.72 -7.48
CA GLU A 305 28.24 -4.06 -8.71
C GLU A 305 27.46 -2.85 -9.26
N GLN A 306 27.43 -1.75 -8.52
CA GLN A 306 26.80 -0.50 -8.92
C GLN A 306 27.79 0.36 -9.72
N THR A 307 27.29 0.92 -10.81
CA THR A 307 27.99 1.85 -11.70
C THR A 307 27.52 3.28 -11.49
N VAL A 308 26.32 3.49 -10.95
CA VAL A 308 25.76 4.81 -10.63
C VAL A 308 26.03 5.15 -9.17
N GLU A 309 26.73 6.25 -8.94
CA GLU A 309 26.89 6.77 -7.58
C GLU A 309 25.59 7.43 -7.11
N ILE A 310 25.09 7.03 -5.93
CA ILE A 310 23.86 7.56 -5.33
C ILE A 310 24.21 8.60 -4.25
N THR A 311 23.97 9.87 -4.58
CA THR A 311 24.10 11.02 -3.68
C THR A 311 22.84 11.25 -2.85
N PRO A 312 22.90 12.02 -1.73
CA PRO A 312 21.72 12.41 -0.96
C PRO A 312 20.62 13.09 -1.78
N SER A 313 20.99 13.94 -2.74
CA SER A 313 20.03 14.57 -3.65
C SER A 313 19.33 13.59 -4.57
N GLN A 314 20.04 12.55 -5.03
CA GLN A 314 19.44 11.52 -5.89
C GLN A 314 18.48 10.64 -5.08
N ALA A 315 18.86 10.25 -3.86
CA ALA A 315 17.98 9.52 -2.95
C ALA A 315 16.69 10.30 -2.64
N ALA A 316 16.80 11.59 -2.28
CA ALA A 316 15.63 12.42 -2.02
C ALA A 316 14.64 12.47 -3.21
N ARG A 317 15.16 12.55 -4.44
CA ARG A 317 14.35 12.51 -5.66
C ARG A 317 13.65 11.15 -5.85
N ILE A 318 14.38 10.04 -5.71
CA ILE A 318 13.78 8.69 -5.78
C ILE A 318 12.60 8.57 -4.80
N LYS A 319 12.78 9.06 -3.58
CA LYS A 319 11.74 9.10 -2.56
C LYS A 319 10.54 9.93 -2.99
N GLU A 320 10.74 11.14 -3.53
CA GLU A 320 9.64 11.97 -4.04
C GLU A 320 8.84 11.25 -5.12
N TYR A 321 9.50 10.50 -6.01
CA TYR A 321 8.82 9.74 -7.06
C TYR A 321 8.02 8.57 -6.49
N LEU A 322 8.62 7.78 -5.59
CA LEU A 322 7.91 6.68 -4.95
C LEU A 322 6.69 7.19 -4.14
N LYS A 323 6.78 8.38 -3.53
CA LYS A 323 5.61 9.05 -2.92
C LYS A 323 4.56 9.46 -3.96
N GLY A 324 4.98 10.03 -5.09
CA GLY A 324 4.09 10.39 -6.20
C GLY A 324 3.32 9.19 -6.77
N LEU A 325 3.95 8.02 -6.75
CA LEU A 325 3.35 6.73 -7.11
C LEU A 325 2.39 6.17 -6.04
N ASP A 326 2.32 6.80 -4.85
CA ASP A 326 1.67 6.27 -3.62
C ASP A 326 2.17 4.85 -3.30
N LEU A 327 3.46 4.56 -3.57
CA LEU A 327 4.13 3.32 -3.18
C LEU A 327 4.64 3.40 -1.74
N ILE A 328 5.04 4.59 -1.32
CA ILE A 328 5.56 4.86 0.02
C ILE A 328 4.80 6.02 0.68
N VAL A 329 4.67 5.93 1.99
CA VAL A 329 4.12 6.98 2.85
C VAL A 329 5.09 7.17 4.02
N GLU A 330 5.30 8.41 4.45
CA GLU A 330 6.09 8.66 5.66
C GLU A 330 5.29 8.21 6.89
N CYS A 331 5.91 7.36 7.71
CA CYS A 331 5.36 6.96 8.99
C CYS A 331 5.45 8.15 9.95
N PRO A 332 4.31 8.64 10.48
CA PRO A 332 4.35 9.67 11.51
C PRO A 332 4.86 9.05 12.81
N ILE A 333 6.06 9.46 13.24
CA ILE A 333 6.67 9.08 14.51
C ILE A 333 6.75 10.31 15.41
N ARG A 334 6.42 10.15 16.69
CA ARG A 334 6.64 11.17 17.73
C ARG A 334 7.44 10.58 18.87
N ASN A 335 8.32 11.41 19.42
CA ASN A 335 9.16 11.07 20.56
C ASN A 335 8.59 11.63 21.86
N ALA A 336 8.52 10.79 22.90
CA ALA A 336 8.07 11.18 24.22
C ALA A 336 9.08 12.06 24.93
N GLU A 337 10.37 11.95 24.65
CA GLU A 337 11.42 12.76 25.23
C GLU A 337 11.96 13.80 24.23
N MET A 338 12.34 14.98 24.74
CA MET A 338 13.04 15.98 23.92
C MET A 338 14.49 15.54 23.68
N GLY A 339 15.01 15.77 22.48
CA GLY A 339 16.40 15.46 22.12
C GLY A 339 16.62 14.08 21.52
N LEU A 340 15.58 13.23 21.46
CA LEU A 340 15.61 12.04 20.60
C LEU A 340 15.68 12.48 19.13
N GLU A 341 16.58 11.85 18.37
CA GLU A 341 16.70 12.13 16.93
C GLU A 341 15.35 11.92 16.24
N LYS A 342 15.01 12.81 15.31
CA LYS A 342 13.87 12.56 14.43
C LYS A 342 14.20 11.35 13.58
N GLU A 343 13.49 10.26 13.83
CA GLU A 343 13.56 9.08 13.00
C GLU A 343 12.60 9.24 11.83
N GLU A 344 13.16 9.05 10.64
CA GLU A 344 12.35 8.88 9.44
C GLU A 344 12.06 7.40 9.28
N ARG A 345 10.78 7.03 9.12
CA ARG A 345 10.37 5.68 8.75
C ARG A 345 9.39 5.77 7.58
N ILE A 346 9.44 4.78 6.70
CA ILE A 346 8.55 4.68 5.55
C ILE A 346 7.64 3.48 5.73
N LEU A 347 6.36 3.68 5.43
CA LEU A 347 5.38 2.63 5.25
C LEU A 347 5.24 2.38 3.75
N PHE A 348 5.13 1.11 3.36
CA PHE A 348 4.89 0.73 1.97
C PHE A 348 3.41 0.37 1.80
N THR A 349 2.83 0.79 0.69
CA THR A 349 1.38 0.68 0.46
C THR A 349 0.95 -0.62 -0.21
N GLN A 350 1.91 -1.42 -0.70
CA GLN A 350 1.69 -2.66 -1.43
C GLN A 350 2.25 -3.85 -0.63
N PRO A 351 1.48 -4.41 0.33
CA PRO A 351 1.98 -5.42 1.25
C PRO A 351 2.51 -6.67 0.53
N GLY A 352 1.86 -7.11 -0.56
CA GLY A 352 2.28 -8.31 -1.28
C GLY A 352 3.74 -8.31 -1.74
N MET A 353 4.25 -7.14 -2.16
CA MET A 353 5.66 -7.01 -2.55
C MET A 353 6.64 -7.36 -1.43
N ARG A 354 6.34 -6.92 -0.19
CA ARG A 354 7.22 -7.17 0.96
C ARG A 354 7.14 -8.63 1.41
N TYR A 355 5.94 -9.20 1.37
CA TYR A 355 5.73 -10.59 1.74
C TYR A 355 6.47 -11.55 0.78
N CYS A 356 6.45 -11.27 -0.53
CA CYS A 356 7.20 -12.07 -1.50
C CYS A 356 8.72 -12.03 -1.27
N GLN A 357 9.28 -10.91 -0.80
CA GLN A 357 10.69 -10.87 -0.44
C GLN A 357 11.03 -11.77 0.76
N ALA A 358 10.12 -11.86 1.74
CA ALA A 358 10.28 -12.79 2.86
C ALA A 358 10.18 -14.26 2.39
N GLN A 359 9.29 -14.56 1.43
CA GLN A 359 9.24 -15.88 0.80
C GLN A 359 10.53 -16.21 0.03
N ALA A 360 11.09 -15.24 -0.70
CA ALA A 360 12.36 -15.40 -1.41
C ALA A 360 13.52 -15.69 -0.43
N LEU A 361 13.50 -15.06 0.74
CA LEU A 361 14.45 -15.35 1.81
C LEU A 361 14.30 -16.79 2.33
N VAL A 362 13.07 -17.23 2.62
CA VAL A 362 12.78 -18.61 3.02
C VAL A 362 13.27 -19.59 1.96
N TYR A 363 13.00 -19.33 0.69
CA TYR A 363 13.50 -20.14 -0.42
C TYR A 363 15.04 -20.18 -0.45
N SER A 364 15.70 -19.04 -0.29
CA SER A 364 17.16 -18.97 -0.21
C SER A 364 17.74 -19.78 0.95
N LEU A 365 17.11 -19.70 2.13
CA LEU A 365 17.47 -20.47 3.32
C LEU A 365 17.32 -21.98 3.11
N MET A 366 16.26 -22.43 2.45
CA MET A 366 16.03 -23.85 2.15
C MET A 366 17.12 -24.47 1.25
N GLN A 367 17.87 -23.63 0.53
CA GLN A 367 18.97 -24.04 -0.34
C GLN A 367 20.34 -23.98 0.36
N ASP A 368 20.41 -23.60 1.65
CA ASP A 368 21.64 -23.63 2.45
C ASP A 368 21.97 -25.07 2.86
N GLU A 369 23.26 -25.44 2.85
CA GLU A 369 23.68 -26.81 3.15
C GLU A 369 23.42 -27.20 4.62
N THR A 370 23.60 -26.27 5.55
CA THR A 370 23.39 -26.52 6.98
C THR A 370 21.90 -26.57 7.30
N PHE A 371 21.12 -25.65 6.73
CA PHE A 371 19.68 -25.64 6.86
C PHE A 371 19.03 -26.86 6.19
N GLY A 372 19.57 -27.31 5.04
CA GLY A 372 19.09 -28.47 4.30
C GLY A 372 19.21 -29.80 5.07
N GLN A 373 20.15 -29.88 6.02
CA GLN A 373 20.36 -31.06 6.88
C GLN A 373 19.32 -31.21 8.00
N LEU A 374 18.48 -30.19 8.22
CA LEU A 374 17.42 -30.25 9.22
C LEU A 374 16.32 -31.24 8.85
N THR A 375 15.57 -31.66 9.87
CA THR A 375 14.30 -32.38 9.65
C THR A 375 13.27 -31.45 9.02
N GLU A 376 12.29 -32.01 8.31
CA GLU A 376 11.24 -31.21 7.67
C GLU A 376 10.40 -30.44 8.70
N ASP A 377 10.20 -30.99 9.90
CA ASP A 377 9.52 -30.30 11.01
C ASP A 377 10.32 -29.08 11.50
N GLU A 378 11.64 -29.21 11.64
CA GLU A 378 12.52 -28.09 12.02
C GLU A 378 12.55 -27.00 10.95
N LYS A 379 12.65 -27.39 9.68
CA LYS A 379 12.60 -26.44 8.55
C LYS A 379 11.30 -25.66 8.59
N THR A 380 10.17 -26.36 8.63
CA THR A 380 8.82 -25.77 8.66
C THR A 380 8.68 -24.81 9.84
N PHE A 381 9.06 -25.25 11.05
CA PHE A 381 9.02 -24.41 12.24
C PHE A 381 9.81 -23.10 12.07
N ILE A 382 11.04 -23.16 11.58
CA ILE A 382 11.88 -21.96 11.44
C ILE A 382 11.37 -21.05 10.33
N THR A 383 10.98 -21.61 9.18
CA THR A 383 10.46 -20.82 8.06
C THR A 383 9.14 -20.13 8.43
N ASP A 384 8.26 -20.82 9.15
CA ASP A 384 7.01 -20.25 9.63
C ASP A 384 7.28 -19.13 10.63
N ARG A 385 8.24 -19.29 11.54
CA ARG A 385 8.65 -18.22 12.47
C ARG A 385 9.15 -16.96 11.76
N ILE A 386 9.97 -17.11 10.71
CA ILE A 386 10.43 -15.97 9.91
C ILE A 386 9.24 -15.24 9.28
N LEU A 387 8.32 -15.99 8.66
CA LEU A 387 7.15 -15.43 7.99
C LEU A 387 6.18 -14.79 9.00
N GLU A 388 5.94 -15.40 10.17
CA GLU A 388 5.14 -14.85 11.26
C GLU A 388 5.67 -13.50 11.74
N GLU A 389 7.00 -13.39 11.94
CA GLU A 389 7.62 -12.13 12.36
C GLU A 389 7.47 -11.02 11.31
N VAL A 390 7.61 -11.37 10.02
CA VAL A 390 7.39 -10.43 8.92
C VAL A 390 5.92 -10.01 8.88
N ARG A 391 4.97 -10.95 8.96
CA ARG A 391 3.52 -10.65 9.00
C ARG A 391 3.16 -9.77 10.18
N GLY A 392 3.78 -9.99 11.35
CA GLY A 392 3.66 -9.14 12.54
C GLY A 392 3.97 -7.68 12.25
N ARG A 393 5.15 -7.40 11.70
CA ARG A 393 5.57 -6.03 11.34
C ARG A 393 4.69 -5.44 10.23
N MET A 394 4.30 -6.25 9.25
CA MET A 394 3.41 -5.79 8.19
C MET A 394 2.01 -5.44 8.71
N LEU A 395 1.47 -6.20 9.67
CA LEU A 395 0.18 -5.91 10.30
C LEU A 395 0.22 -4.57 11.05
N GLU A 396 1.29 -4.30 11.80
CA GLU A 396 1.53 -2.99 12.44
C GLU A 396 1.46 -1.86 11.41
N ASP A 397 2.19 -2.00 10.31
CA ASP A 397 2.27 -0.98 9.26
C ASP A 397 0.94 -0.77 8.53
N ILE A 398 0.21 -1.87 8.24
CA ILE A 398 -1.11 -1.82 7.61
C ILE A 398 -2.07 -1.07 8.53
N VAL A 399 -2.22 -1.50 9.78
CA VAL A 399 -3.13 -0.85 10.74
C VAL A 399 -2.81 0.63 10.91
N LEU A 400 -1.54 0.98 11.06
CA LEU A 400 -1.13 2.39 11.19
C LEU A 400 -1.48 3.20 9.94
N LEU A 401 -1.16 2.66 8.75
CA LEU A 401 -1.40 3.32 7.47
C LEU A 401 -2.90 3.52 7.19
N GLU A 402 -3.70 2.47 7.36
CA GLU A 402 -5.14 2.53 7.07
C GLU A 402 -5.85 3.47 8.04
N THR A 403 -5.51 3.40 9.33
CA THR A 403 -6.08 4.30 10.35
C THR A 403 -5.76 5.76 10.05
N MET A 404 -4.50 6.05 9.71
CA MET A 404 -4.07 7.40 9.33
C MET A 404 -4.81 7.91 8.08
N LYS A 405 -5.00 7.06 7.06
CA LYS A 405 -5.72 7.45 5.84
C LYS A 405 -7.23 7.59 6.06
N ALA A 406 -7.82 6.83 6.99
CA ALA A 406 -9.25 6.80 7.23
C ALA A 406 -9.76 7.93 8.14
N LEU A 407 -9.10 8.17 9.30
CA LEU A 407 -9.62 9.09 10.33
C LEU A 407 -9.51 10.58 9.98
N GLY A 408 -8.75 10.92 8.94
CA GLY A 408 -8.70 12.26 8.39
C GLY A 408 -8.15 13.31 9.37
N ARG A 409 -8.62 14.57 9.25
CA ARG A 409 -7.97 15.73 9.90
C ARG A 409 -8.33 15.94 11.37
N ASN A 410 -9.34 15.24 11.88
CA ASN A 410 -9.80 15.38 13.27
C ASN A 410 -8.90 14.63 14.25
N TYR A 411 -8.12 13.67 13.74
CA TYR A 411 -7.25 12.82 14.52
C TYR A 411 -5.80 12.94 14.05
N ASP A 412 -4.87 12.91 15.00
CA ASP A 412 -3.47 12.62 14.74
C ASP A 412 -3.22 11.14 15.04
N VAL A 413 -2.76 10.38 14.05
CA VAL A 413 -2.40 8.97 14.18
C VAL A 413 -0.89 8.86 14.01
N PHE A 414 -0.18 8.28 14.97
CA PHE A 414 1.28 8.17 14.93
C PHE A 414 1.82 7.04 15.81
N LYS A 415 3.03 6.57 15.49
CA LYS A 415 3.81 5.71 16.37
C LYS A 415 4.46 6.56 17.46
N TYR A 416 4.37 6.14 18.72
CA TYR A 416 4.84 6.95 19.85
C TYR A 416 5.98 6.26 20.59
N GLN A 417 7.19 6.80 20.44
CA GLN A 417 8.43 6.23 20.96
C GLN A 417 8.82 6.84 22.30
N PHE A 418 9.35 6.00 23.18
CA PHE A 418 9.85 6.34 24.51
C PHE A 418 11.24 5.71 24.70
N ALA A 419 12.00 6.18 25.68
CA ALA A 419 13.29 5.56 26.00
C ALA A 419 13.16 4.08 26.44
N THR A 420 11.99 3.67 26.97
CA THR A 420 11.74 2.33 27.51
C THR A 420 10.94 1.41 26.59
N GLY A 421 10.53 1.87 25.40
CA GLY A 421 9.65 1.12 24.50
C GLY A 421 8.85 2.03 23.58
N GLU A 422 7.81 1.50 22.96
CA GLU A 422 6.97 2.27 22.03
C GLU A 422 5.52 1.78 22.08
N TYR A 423 4.59 2.66 21.72
CA TYR A 423 3.25 2.24 21.30
C TYR A 423 3.26 2.10 19.78
N ASP A 424 2.78 0.96 19.29
CA ASP A 424 2.69 0.68 17.85
C ASP A 424 1.84 1.74 17.13
N MET A 425 0.77 2.20 17.79
CA MET A 425 -0.05 3.32 17.33
C MET A 425 -0.67 4.09 18.50
N LEU A 426 -0.73 5.41 18.38
CA LEU A 426 -1.49 6.30 19.23
C LEU A 426 -2.40 7.19 18.37
N ILE A 427 -3.68 7.23 18.72
CA ILE A 427 -4.70 8.07 18.08
C ILE A 427 -5.03 9.20 19.04
N TYR A 428 -4.86 10.44 18.60
CA TYR A 428 -5.14 11.65 19.38
C TYR A 428 -6.23 12.49 18.72
N GLY A 429 -7.35 12.69 19.42
CA GLY A 429 -8.46 13.54 18.98
C GLY A 429 -8.14 15.03 19.20
N ARG A 430 -7.98 15.80 18.12
CA ARG A 430 -7.59 17.22 18.20
C ARG A 430 -8.63 18.08 18.93
N ASN A 431 -9.90 17.75 18.81
CA ASN A 431 -11.01 18.51 19.38
C ASN A 431 -11.44 17.98 20.76
N GLU A 432 -11.29 16.68 21.00
CA GLU A 432 -11.75 16.00 22.21
C GLU A 432 -10.72 16.08 23.36
N ARG A 433 -9.44 16.36 23.04
CA ARG A 433 -8.33 16.33 24.00
C ARG A 433 -8.25 14.99 24.77
N GLY A 434 -8.47 13.91 24.03
CA GLY A 434 -8.29 12.54 24.48
C GLY A 434 -7.46 11.74 23.48
N CYS A 435 -6.90 10.63 23.94
CA CYS A 435 -6.16 9.70 23.11
C CYS A 435 -6.43 8.24 23.45
N ALA A 436 -6.11 7.37 22.50
CA ALA A 436 -6.12 5.93 22.67
C ALA A 436 -4.77 5.35 22.24
N ALA A 437 -4.23 4.43 23.05
CA ALA A 437 -2.95 3.77 22.80
C ALA A 437 -3.17 2.31 22.37
N TYR A 438 -2.41 1.86 21.38
CA TYR A 438 -2.58 0.56 20.74
C TYR A 438 -1.25 -0.21 20.68
N GLU A 439 -1.34 -1.50 20.98
CA GLU A 439 -0.36 -2.52 20.61
C GLU A 439 -0.97 -3.41 19.53
N ILE A 440 -0.20 -3.80 18.52
CA ILE A 440 -0.68 -4.60 17.40
C ILE A 440 0.11 -5.90 17.36
N LYS A 441 -0.59 -7.04 17.24
CA LYS A 441 0.01 -8.37 17.37
C LYS A 441 -0.59 -9.33 16.35
N HIS A 442 0.26 -9.89 15.50
CA HIS A 442 -0.12 -10.99 14.62
C HIS A 442 -0.16 -12.30 15.41
N SER A 443 -1.22 -12.46 16.20
CA SER A 443 -1.49 -13.65 17.01
C SER A 443 -2.96 -13.69 17.37
N ASP A 444 -3.52 -14.89 17.43
CA ASP A 444 -4.88 -15.16 17.93
C ASP A 444 -4.94 -15.34 19.45
N LYS A 445 -3.78 -15.38 20.12
CA LYS A 445 -3.67 -15.63 21.56
C LYS A 445 -3.69 -14.32 22.33
N CYS A 446 -4.53 -14.26 23.36
CA CYS A 446 -4.52 -13.18 24.35
C CYS A 446 -3.52 -13.52 25.46
N VAL A 447 -2.34 -12.89 25.44
CA VAL A 447 -1.32 -13.05 26.50
C VAL A 447 -0.90 -11.70 27.07
N SER A 448 -0.62 -11.65 28.38
CA SER A 448 -0.35 -10.39 29.10
C SER A 448 0.86 -9.62 28.56
N GLU A 449 1.89 -10.33 28.07
CA GLU A 449 3.11 -9.73 27.51
C GLU A 449 2.84 -8.83 26.29
N GLN A 450 1.78 -9.12 25.52
CA GLN A 450 1.40 -8.32 24.34
C GLN A 450 0.97 -6.90 24.70
N SER A 451 0.55 -6.67 25.95
CA SER A 451 0.08 -5.38 26.46
C SER A 451 1.05 -4.77 27.49
N ARG A 452 2.29 -5.26 27.56
CA ARG A 452 3.27 -4.81 28.57
C ARG A 452 3.54 -3.30 28.54
N HIS A 453 3.61 -2.68 27.36
CA HIS A 453 3.85 -1.24 27.23
C HIS A 453 2.62 -0.42 27.62
N LEU A 454 1.42 -0.93 27.35
CA LEU A 454 0.14 -0.31 27.77
C LEU A 454 -0.06 -0.33 29.30
N ARG A 455 0.71 -1.15 30.02
CA ARG A 455 0.78 -1.19 31.50
C ARG A 455 1.96 -0.40 32.07
N ASN A 456 2.86 0.10 31.24
CA ASN A 456 4.06 0.77 31.73
C ASN A 456 3.70 2.16 32.27
N GLU A 457 3.74 2.30 33.61
CA GLU A 457 3.39 3.53 34.31
C GLU A 457 4.18 4.75 33.82
N ASN A 458 5.46 4.58 33.46
CA ASN A 458 6.27 5.67 32.94
C ASN A 458 5.73 6.16 31.58
N MET A 459 5.44 5.24 30.66
CA MET A 459 4.87 5.58 29.34
C MET A 459 3.51 6.25 29.48
N LEU A 460 2.64 5.75 30.36
CA LEU A 460 1.34 6.36 30.66
C LEU A 460 1.49 7.79 31.22
N SER A 461 2.44 7.98 32.14
CA SER A 461 2.72 9.28 32.77
C SER A 461 3.27 10.32 31.79
N LEU A 462 3.99 9.89 30.74
CA LEU A 462 4.51 10.77 29.70
C LEU A 462 3.48 11.10 28.61
N THR A 463 2.47 10.24 28.45
CA THR A 463 1.43 10.36 27.41
C THR A 463 0.35 11.37 27.81
N THR A 464 -0.21 11.22 29.00
CA THR A 464 -1.37 11.99 29.50
C THR A 464 -1.14 13.52 29.49
N PRO A 465 0.01 14.06 29.95
CA PRO A 465 0.25 15.51 29.96
C PRO A 465 0.30 16.15 28.57
N ARG A 466 0.55 15.36 27.51
CA ARG A 466 0.71 15.85 26.14
C ARG A 466 -0.56 15.73 25.31
N PHE A 467 -1.31 14.67 25.52
CA PHE A 467 -2.45 14.30 24.66
C PHE A 467 -3.78 14.26 25.40
N GLY A 468 -3.79 14.65 26.68
CA GLY A 468 -5.01 14.68 27.50
C GLY A 468 -5.38 13.31 28.05
N THR A 469 -6.67 13.06 28.23
CA THR A 469 -7.16 11.83 28.86
C THR A 469 -6.83 10.61 27.99
N LEU A 470 -6.28 9.56 28.59
CA LEU A 470 -6.13 8.27 27.92
C LEU A 470 -7.47 7.53 27.99
N GLU A 471 -8.29 7.70 26.96
CA GLU A 471 -9.66 7.16 26.84
C GLU A 471 -9.66 5.63 26.69
N GLY A 472 -8.60 5.07 26.10
CA GLY A 472 -8.55 3.65 25.80
C GLY A 472 -7.14 3.09 25.64
N ARG A 473 -6.99 1.81 25.98
CA ARG A 473 -5.76 1.02 25.80
C ARG A 473 -6.14 -0.30 25.15
N TYR A 474 -5.62 -0.55 23.95
CA TYR A 474 -6.08 -1.65 23.12
C TYR A 474 -4.95 -2.54 22.63
N VAL A 475 -5.22 -3.84 22.53
CA VAL A 475 -4.40 -4.76 21.74
C VAL A 475 -5.20 -5.16 20.51
N LEU A 476 -4.71 -4.81 19.32
CA LEU A 476 -5.26 -5.30 18.06
C LEU A 476 -4.60 -6.62 17.71
N TYR A 477 -5.39 -7.68 17.61
CA TYR A 477 -4.91 -9.04 17.42
C TYR A 477 -5.88 -9.90 16.58
N LEU A 478 -5.57 -11.16 16.31
CA LEU A 478 -6.35 -12.00 15.40
C LEU A 478 -7.39 -12.89 16.10
N GLY A 479 -7.54 -12.77 17.42
CA GLY A 479 -8.55 -13.51 18.18
C GLY A 479 -9.87 -12.75 18.35
N GLU A 480 -10.72 -13.25 19.24
CA GLU A 480 -12.03 -12.67 19.57
C GLU A 480 -11.94 -11.42 20.46
N ASN A 481 -12.91 -10.51 20.37
CA ASN A 481 -12.93 -9.33 21.23
C ASN A 481 -13.01 -9.74 22.72
N LYS A 482 -12.16 -9.13 23.55
CA LYS A 482 -12.10 -9.44 24.99
C LYS A 482 -11.64 -8.24 25.79
N ASP A 483 -12.33 -7.94 26.88
CA ASP A 483 -11.89 -6.95 27.87
C ASP A 483 -11.16 -7.65 29.02
N THR A 484 -10.04 -7.06 29.46
CA THR A 484 -9.28 -7.54 30.62
C THR A 484 -9.55 -6.68 31.85
N GLU A 485 -9.46 -7.29 33.03
CA GLU A 485 -9.79 -6.66 34.32
C GLU A 485 -8.97 -5.40 34.63
N ASP A 486 -7.78 -5.28 34.05
CA ASP A 486 -6.88 -4.13 34.21
C ASP A 486 -7.17 -2.96 33.25
N GLY A 487 -8.31 -3.00 32.55
CA GLY A 487 -8.79 -1.93 31.68
C GLY A 487 -8.05 -1.85 30.35
N ILE A 488 -7.61 -2.99 29.82
CA ILE A 488 -7.06 -3.14 28.47
C ILE A 488 -8.03 -3.97 27.64
N ALA A 489 -8.27 -3.55 26.40
CA ALA A 489 -9.26 -4.15 25.53
C ALA A 489 -8.57 -4.82 24.33
N TYR A 490 -8.70 -6.13 24.23
CA TYR A 490 -8.29 -6.89 23.05
C TYR A 490 -9.40 -6.79 22.01
N ARG A 491 -9.03 -6.37 20.80
CA ARG A 491 -9.97 -6.19 19.67
C ARG A 491 -9.41 -6.89 18.44
N ASN A 492 -10.29 -7.52 17.67
CA ASN A 492 -9.91 -8.17 16.45
C ASN A 492 -9.43 -7.14 15.41
N ALA A 493 -8.23 -7.33 14.86
CA ALA A 493 -7.58 -6.39 13.95
C ALA A 493 -8.32 -6.29 12.61
N GLU A 494 -8.90 -7.38 12.11
CA GLU A 494 -9.66 -7.40 10.86
C GLU A 494 -10.99 -6.66 11.02
N GLN A 495 -11.67 -6.84 12.17
CA GLN A 495 -12.87 -6.08 12.51
C GLN A 495 -12.55 -4.60 12.64
N PHE A 496 -11.45 -4.25 13.30
CA PHE A 496 -10.98 -2.87 13.41
C PHE A 496 -10.74 -2.23 12.05
N LEU A 497 -9.98 -2.88 11.16
CA LEU A 497 -9.73 -2.39 9.81
C LEU A 497 -11.02 -2.25 8.99
N LYS A 498 -11.99 -3.16 9.18
CA LYS A 498 -13.30 -3.09 8.53
C LYS A 498 -14.22 -2.00 9.10
N ALA A 499 -14.05 -1.62 10.36
CA ALA A 499 -14.83 -0.56 10.98
C ALA A 499 -14.36 0.85 10.58
N LEU A 500 -13.07 1.05 10.29
CA LEU A 500 -12.54 2.38 9.91
C LEU A 500 -13.35 3.05 8.79
N PRO A 501 -13.75 4.34 8.90
CA PRO A 501 -13.36 5.32 9.92
C PRO A 501 -14.26 5.36 11.17
N GLU A 502 -15.24 4.47 11.26
CA GLU A 502 -16.25 4.38 12.32
C GLU A 502 -15.65 3.69 13.56
N ILE A 503 -14.79 4.44 14.27
CA ILE A 503 -14.20 4.03 15.55
C ILE A 503 -14.33 5.14 16.60
N SER A 504 -14.35 4.74 17.87
CA SER A 504 -14.30 5.66 19.02
C SER A 504 -13.02 5.42 19.84
N LEU A 505 -12.51 6.49 20.47
CA LEU A 505 -11.36 6.42 21.38
C LEU A 505 -11.65 5.61 22.66
N THR A 506 -12.92 5.41 23.02
CA THR A 506 -13.34 4.73 24.26
C THR A 506 -13.64 3.24 24.10
N SER A 507 -14.13 2.82 22.94
CA SER A 507 -14.50 1.42 22.66
C SER A 507 -13.51 0.71 21.73
N GLY A 508 -12.75 1.46 20.92
CA GLY A 508 -11.82 0.93 19.92
C GLY A 508 -12.49 0.32 18.68
N LEU A 509 -13.81 0.11 18.70
CA LEU A 509 -14.71 -0.31 17.62
C LEU A 509 -16.06 0.39 17.86
N GLU A 510 -16.86 0.72 16.84
CA GLU A 510 -18.24 1.15 17.13
C GLU A 510 -18.99 0.07 17.92
N GLU A 511 -19.71 0.48 18.96
CA GLU A 511 -20.69 -0.38 19.61
C GLU A 511 -21.73 -0.71 18.54
N THR A 512 -21.77 -1.96 18.07
CA THR A 512 -22.99 -2.46 17.45
C THR A 512 -24.06 -2.28 18.51
N GLU A 513 -25.05 -1.42 18.27
CA GLU A 513 -26.30 -1.48 19.03
C GLU A 513 -26.70 -2.94 19.04
N SER A 514 -26.60 -3.56 20.21
CA SER A 514 -27.24 -4.84 20.43
C SER A 514 -28.71 -4.57 20.14
N GLU A 515 -29.26 -5.24 19.14
CA GLU A 515 -30.71 -5.42 19.06
C GLU A 515 -31.10 -6.27 20.29
N ASP A 516 -31.14 -5.61 21.45
CA ASP A 516 -31.73 -6.16 22.66
C ASP A 516 -33.22 -6.36 22.33
N GLU A 517 -33.59 -7.64 22.33
CA GLU A 517 -34.93 -8.16 22.25
C GLU A 517 -35.91 -7.31 23.08
N THR A 518 -36.64 -6.44 22.40
CA THR A 518 -37.92 -5.92 22.89
C THR A 518 -39.03 -6.35 21.94
N GLU A 519 -39.13 -7.66 21.72
CA GLU A 519 -40.41 -8.24 21.30
C GLU A 519 -41.38 -8.19 22.48
N GLY A 520 -42.41 -7.36 22.30
CA GLY A 520 -43.42 -7.08 23.29
C GLY A 520 -44.20 -8.31 23.74
N MET A 521 -44.21 -8.54 25.05
CA MET A 521 -45.30 -9.24 25.70
C MET A 521 -46.49 -8.27 25.86
N GLN A 522 -47.44 -8.34 24.92
CA GLN A 522 -48.82 -7.96 25.21
C GLN A 522 -49.48 -9.07 26.06
N PRO A 523 -50.16 -8.77 27.17
CA PRO A 523 -50.98 -9.74 27.85
C PRO A 523 -52.37 -9.80 27.20
N THR A 524 -52.77 -11.00 26.80
CA THR A 524 -54.15 -11.30 26.43
C THR A 524 -54.94 -11.68 27.69
N MET A 525 -56.06 -10.97 27.86
CA MET A 525 -57.16 -11.09 28.84
C MET A 525 -56.97 -10.52 30.24
#